data_AF-A2EMB7-F1
#
_entry.id   AF-A2EMB7-F1
#
_cell.length_a   1.000
_cell.length_b   1.000
_cell.length_c   1.000
_cell.angle_alpha   90.00
_cell.angle_beta   90.00
_cell.angle_gamma   90.00
#
_symmetry.space_group_name_H-M   'P 1'
#
loop_
_entity.id
_entity.type
_entity.pdbx_description
1 polymer ?
#
loop_
_entity_poly.entity_id
_entity_poly.type
_entity_poly.pdbx_seq_one_letter_code
_entity_poly.pdbx_strand_id
1 'polypeptide(L)'
;MYERVEHERKLNVIDLWQILKRSMSVASYIYITLLAVAAIFEVFFGKYIGEFPSKMYGYVASMDRKSFKTSLILYSVFIILISIAIAIKLWFADRLAIVLRDQLVQKIQKDYLHGNTFNDLLVYDSFIDNPDGRITIDIQNWSSSFSLVLRQLIQTPVTIFYYLVLVWGQIGYLSVLLCFVFSILSMIISYFVMKPVMKITFEFSHADASFRDVHVTLKDNAEVVALSRAQNQEYKLITERFSDVLNVQRSRANKSLPLNLVTNLFAYFGGIMEYVCLLIYFTMNTIEMTPAEISAFASYSGFLTIMLISGLCAILNVMLEISKLCGYNYRIYELWNTLSDYKKELFDKPPSESIEFNDVTFSRPTGEILVRNMTFSINKNDSVFITGPSGAGKSSLFRVISRLWPIEKGEIRSPRPTPSDILIFTQRPYLPLFSLYDCVTFPNASAISDYTEIDSILRFLEIHYLVNRPPENWQQGLSPGERQRVAIARLFFSKPKFALLDEATSAIPQVLEEKIFEKATELGITLITIAHNLNLKKFHSHILELDGAGGYTLN
;
A
#
# COMPACT_ATOMS: atom_id res chain seq x y z
N MET A 1 13.64 22.79 -6.53
CA MET A 1 12.42 22.19 -5.94
C MET A 1 12.67 20.74 -5.48
N TYR A 2 13.90 20.44 -5.01
CA TYR A 2 14.36 19.09 -4.61
C TYR A 2 15.05 19.10 -3.22
N GLU A 3 14.80 20.13 -2.39
CA GLU A 3 15.53 20.38 -1.13
C GLU A 3 14.65 20.23 0.13
N ARG A 4 13.58 19.42 0.09
CA ARG A 4 12.71 19.22 1.27
C ARG A 4 12.55 17.77 1.76
N VAL A 5 13.30 16.81 1.23
CA VAL A 5 13.11 15.37 1.55
C VAL A 5 14.09 14.82 2.61
N GLU A 6 15.12 15.56 3.03
CA GLU A 6 16.06 15.09 4.07
C GLU A 6 15.79 15.68 5.47
N HIS A 7 14.58 15.49 5.98
CA HIS A 7 14.41 15.50 7.43
C HIS A 7 14.00 14.12 7.92
N GLU A 8 14.89 13.51 8.71
CA GLU A 8 14.58 12.47 9.69
C GLU A 8 13.43 12.94 10.59
N ARG A 9 12.20 12.90 10.09
CA ARG A 9 11.01 13.21 10.88
C ARG A 9 10.79 12.03 11.81
N LYS A 10 11.14 12.25 13.08
CA LYS A 10 10.84 11.36 14.21
C LYS A 10 9.37 10.96 14.16
N LEU A 11 9.07 9.71 14.49
CA LEU A 11 7.71 9.19 14.59
C LEU A 11 6.84 10.17 15.37
N ASN A 12 5.92 10.82 14.67
CA ASN A 12 4.93 11.64 15.33
C ASN A 12 3.89 10.66 15.89
N VAL A 13 3.91 10.46 17.20
CA VAL A 13 3.02 9.51 17.90
C VAL A 13 1.55 9.80 17.58
N ILE A 14 1.25 11.07 17.29
CA ILE A 14 -0.07 11.54 16.84
C ILE A 14 -0.47 10.87 15.52
N ASP A 15 0.42 10.81 14.53
CA ASP A 15 0.13 10.25 13.21
C ASP A 15 -0.11 8.73 13.30
N LEU A 16 0.71 8.04 14.11
CA LEU A 16 0.53 6.62 14.41
C LEU A 16 -0.81 6.35 15.10
N TRP A 17 -1.18 7.18 16.07
CA TRP A 17 -2.46 7.06 16.77
C TRP A 17 -3.65 7.30 15.83
N GLN A 18 -3.55 8.23 14.88
CA GLN A 18 -4.60 8.46 13.90
C GLN A 18 -4.82 7.26 12.98
N ILE A 19 -3.73 6.65 12.47
CA ILE A 19 -3.80 5.43 11.66
C ILE A 19 -4.39 4.27 12.48
N LEU A 20 -3.96 4.12 13.73
CA LEU A 20 -4.47 3.08 14.62
C LEU A 20 -5.95 3.25 14.91
N LYS A 21 -6.37 4.41 15.41
CA LYS A 21 -7.77 4.68 15.78
C LYS A 21 -8.72 4.36 14.63
N ARG A 22 -8.31 4.65 13.39
CA ARG A 22 -9.13 4.39 12.21
C ARG A 22 -9.00 2.97 11.67
N SER A 23 -7.93 2.22 11.94
CA SER A 23 -7.77 0.82 11.52
C SER A 23 -8.37 -0.19 12.50
N MET A 24 -8.64 0.23 13.73
CA MET A 24 -9.21 -0.64 14.76
C MET A 24 -10.65 -1.07 14.42
N SER A 25 -10.90 -2.37 14.58
CA SER A 25 -12.21 -3.02 14.55
C SER A 25 -12.45 -3.78 15.85
N VAL A 26 -13.68 -4.25 16.09
CA VAL A 26 -13.99 -5.13 17.24
C VAL A 26 -13.06 -6.35 17.26
N ALA A 27 -12.81 -6.95 16.10
CA ALA A 27 -11.89 -8.08 15.97
C ALA A 27 -10.45 -7.69 16.37
N SER A 28 -9.99 -6.49 15.99
CA SER A 28 -8.67 -5.99 16.40
C SER A 28 -8.55 -5.92 17.92
N TYR A 29 -9.55 -5.37 18.62
CA TYR A 29 -9.55 -5.33 20.09
C TYR A 29 -9.51 -6.73 20.71
N ILE A 30 -10.30 -7.68 20.19
CA ILE A 30 -10.29 -9.07 20.65
C ILE A 30 -8.88 -9.67 20.50
N TYR A 31 -8.26 -9.58 19.33
CA TYR A 31 -6.91 -10.13 19.13
C TYR A 31 -5.85 -9.45 20.00
N ILE A 32 -5.94 -8.14 20.25
CA ILE A 32 -5.04 -7.44 21.19
C ILE A 32 -5.22 -7.97 22.61
N THR A 33 -6.45 -8.17 23.08
CA THR A 33 -6.69 -8.71 24.43
C THR A 33 -6.20 -10.15 24.57
N LEU A 34 -6.47 -11.01 23.58
CA LEU A 34 -6.01 -12.39 23.57
C LEU A 34 -4.48 -12.49 23.48
N LEU A 35 -3.86 -11.64 22.66
CA LEU A 35 -2.41 -11.50 22.56
C LEU A 35 -1.81 -11.10 23.92
N ALA A 36 -2.44 -10.14 24.62
CA ALA A 36 -1.98 -9.68 25.91
C ALA A 36 -2.07 -10.79 26.96
N VAL A 37 -3.20 -11.50 27.05
CA VAL A 37 -3.36 -12.62 27.97
C VAL A 37 -2.34 -13.73 27.69
N ALA A 38 -2.15 -14.11 26.42
CA ALA A 38 -1.19 -15.14 26.04
C ALA A 38 0.26 -14.73 26.33
N ALA A 39 0.64 -13.48 26.06
CA ALA A 39 1.96 -12.94 26.36
C ALA A 39 2.25 -12.90 27.87
N ILE A 40 1.27 -12.48 28.67
CA ILE A 40 1.38 -12.46 30.14
C ILE A 40 1.48 -13.89 30.69
N PHE A 41 0.64 -14.81 30.20
CA PHE A 41 0.67 -16.21 30.58
C PHE A 41 2.04 -16.85 30.33
N GLU A 42 2.63 -16.62 29.14
CA GLU A 42 3.96 -17.10 28.79
C GLU A 42 5.04 -16.65 29.80
N VAL A 43 5.02 -15.38 30.22
CA VAL A 43 6.00 -14.84 31.16
C VAL A 43 5.88 -15.54 32.53
N PHE A 44 4.67 -15.64 33.07
CA PHE A 44 4.45 -16.29 34.37
C PHE A 44 4.80 -17.78 34.33
N PHE A 45 4.39 -18.46 33.27
CA PHE A 45 4.63 -19.89 33.12
C PHE A 45 6.10 -20.22 32.83
N GLY A 46 6.84 -19.29 32.22
CA GLY A 46 8.26 -19.42 31.92
C GLY A 46 9.13 -19.70 33.15
N LYS A 47 8.75 -19.22 34.34
CA LYS A 47 9.45 -19.52 35.60
C LYS A 47 9.60 -21.01 35.87
N TYR A 48 8.56 -21.80 35.59
CA TYR A 48 8.59 -23.24 35.86
C TYR A 48 9.63 -23.96 34.99
N ILE A 49 9.89 -23.48 33.78
CA ILE A 49 10.95 -24.02 32.92
C ILE A 49 12.32 -23.78 33.56
N GLY A 50 12.53 -22.62 34.18
CA GLY A 50 13.73 -22.31 34.94
C GLY A 50 13.93 -23.15 36.19
N GLU A 51 12.84 -23.56 36.85
CA GLU A 51 12.92 -24.46 38.01
C GLU A 51 13.37 -25.88 37.64
N PHE A 52 13.20 -26.30 36.38
CA PHE A 52 13.51 -27.67 35.95
C PHE A 52 15.00 -28.04 36.12
N PRO A 53 15.97 -27.30 35.54
CA PRO A 53 17.39 -27.62 35.73
C PRO A 53 17.80 -27.62 37.21
N SER A 54 17.29 -26.66 37.99
CA SER A 54 17.56 -26.55 39.43
C SER A 54 17.13 -27.81 40.20
N LYS A 55 15.89 -28.28 40.01
CA LYS A 55 15.42 -29.52 40.65
C LYS A 55 16.18 -30.74 40.16
N MET A 56 16.57 -30.77 38.88
CA MET A 56 17.36 -31.88 38.33
C MET A 56 18.76 -31.96 38.94
N TYR A 57 19.44 -30.83 39.18
CA TYR A 57 20.70 -30.83 39.93
C TYR A 57 20.52 -31.41 41.33
N GLY A 58 19.45 -31.04 42.04
CA GLY A 58 19.11 -31.60 43.34
C GLY A 58 18.93 -33.12 43.30
N TYR A 59 18.10 -33.64 42.38
CA TYR A 59 17.82 -35.08 42.29
C TYR A 59 19.01 -35.92 41.83
N VAL A 60 19.84 -35.39 40.93
CA VAL A 60 21.06 -36.07 40.47
C VAL A 60 22.07 -36.14 41.62
N ALA A 61 22.25 -35.05 42.36
CA ALA A 61 23.15 -35.02 43.51
C ALA A 61 22.67 -35.92 44.66
N SER A 62 21.36 -36.00 44.89
CA SER A 62 20.76 -36.88 45.90
C SER A 62 20.52 -38.32 45.43
N MET A 63 20.83 -38.64 44.17
CA MET A 63 20.53 -39.92 43.51
C MET A 63 19.06 -40.37 43.59
N ASP A 64 18.10 -39.44 43.68
CA ASP A 64 16.67 -39.76 43.79
C ASP A 64 16.04 -40.07 42.43
N ARG A 65 16.07 -41.36 42.06
CA ARG A 65 15.52 -41.85 40.79
C ARG A 65 14.01 -41.68 40.65
N LYS A 66 13.24 -41.67 41.74
CA LYS A 66 11.78 -41.63 41.69
C LYS A 66 11.30 -40.20 41.43
N SER A 67 11.84 -39.24 42.16
CA SER A 67 11.54 -37.82 41.96
C SER A 67 12.06 -37.31 40.62
N PHE A 68 13.21 -37.82 40.16
CA PHE A 68 13.73 -37.53 38.83
C PHE A 68 12.74 -37.92 37.72
N LYS A 69 12.27 -39.19 37.69
CA LYS A 69 11.33 -39.66 36.66
C LYS A 69 10.01 -38.89 36.69
N THR A 70 9.46 -38.64 37.87
CA THR A 70 8.19 -37.93 38.04
C THR A 70 8.30 -36.48 37.55
N SER A 71 9.38 -35.80 37.94
CA SER A 71 9.64 -34.43 37.50
C SER A 71 9.92 -34.36 36.00
N LEU A 72 10.65 -35.32 35.43
CA LEU A 72 10.89 -35.38 33.99
C LEU A 72 9.58 -35.40 33.18
N ILE A 73 8.62 -36.24 33.57
CA ILE A 73 7.31 -36.31 32.92
C ILE A 73 6.54 -34.99 33.11
N LEU A 74 6.47 -34.48 34.34
CA LEU A 74 5.75 -33.24 34.64
C LEU A 74 6.28 -32.05 33.84
N TYR A 75 7.60 -31.86 33.80
CA TYR A 75 8.21 -30.75 33.08
C TYR A 75 8.18 -30.93 31.57
N SER A 76 8.15 -32.17 31.06
CA SER A 76 7.86 -32.42 29.64
C SER A 76 6.47 -31.94 29.25
N VAL A 77 5.46 -32.16 30.10
CA VAL A 77 4.10 -31.63 29.91
C VAL A 77 4.10 -30.10 29.95
N PHE A 78 4.82 -29.48 30.89
CA PHE A 78 4.95 -28.01 30.93
C PHE A 78 5.62 -27.44 29.68
N ILE A 79 6.64 -28.09 29.14
CA ILE A 79 7.29 -27.68 27.89
C ILE A 79 6.27 -27.73 26.73
N ILE A 80 5.49 -28.81 26.61
CA ILE A 80 4.46 -28.91 25.57
C ILE A 80 3.42 -27.79 25.71
N LEU A 81 2.91 -27.56 26.93
CA LEU A 81 1.91 -26.53 27.19
C LEU A 81 2.42 -25.12 26.87
N ILE A 82 3.66 -24.79 27.25
CA ILE A 82 4.22 -23.48 26.93
C ILE A 82 4.48 -23.32 25.43
N SER A 83 4.89 -24.38 24.73
CA SER A 83 5.08 -24.34 23.27
C SER A 83 3.76 -24.08 22.55
N ILE A 84 2.68 -24.70 23.01
CA ILE A 84 1.33 -24.42 22.50
C ILE A 84 0.94 -22.96 22.78
N ALA A 85 1.17 -22.45 24.00
CA ALA A 85 0.86 -21.07 24.34
C ALA A 85 1.64 -20.05 23.49
N ILE A 86 2.95 -20.29 23.27
CA ILE A 86 3.79 -19.48 22.38
C ILE A 86 3.24 -19.51 20.96
N ALA A 87 2.90 -20.69 20.43
CA ALA A 87 2.34 -20.83 19.08
C ALA A 87 1.01 -20.07 18.93
N ILE A 88 0.12 -20.17 19.92
CA ILE A 88 -1.15 -19.43 19.95
C ILE A 88 -0.91 -17.91 20.01
N LYS A 89 0.04 -17.44 20.83
CA LYS A 89 0.43 -16.02 20.90
C LYS A 89 0.91 -15.50 19.53
N LEU A 90 1.78 -16.27 18.86
CA LEU A 90 2.27 -15.92 17.52
C LEU A 90 1.11 -15.86 16.51
N TRP A 91 0.21 -16.85 16.55
CA TRP A 91 -0.98 -16.87 15.71
C TRP A 91 -1.90 -15.66 15.94
N PHE A 92 -2.16 -15.26 17.20
CA PHE A 92 -2.93 -14.05 17.49
C PHE A 92 -2.29 -12.79 16.91
N ALA A 93 -0.96 -12.68 16.97
CA ALA A 93 -0.24 -11.56 16.38
C ALA A 93 -0.41 -11.54 14.84
N ASP A 94 -0.29 -12.67 14.16
CA ASP A 94 -0.49 -12.74 12.71
C ASP A 94 -1.94 -12.41 12.31
N ARG A 95 -2.92 -12.90 13.07
CA ARG A 95 -4.34 -12.57 12.87
C ARG A 95 -4.62 -11.08 13.07
N LEU A 96 -4.00 -10.45 14.08
CA LEU A 96 -4.09 -9.01 14.27
C LEU A 96 -3.55 -8.25 13.06
N ALA A 97 -2.39 -8.64 12.52
CA ALA A 97 -1.81 -8.00 11.34
C ALA A 97 -2.76 -8.08 10.13
N ILE A 98 -3.38 -9.25 9.89
CA ILE A 98 -4.34 -9.45 8.80
C ILE A 98 -5.56 -8.52 8.95
N VAL A 99 -6.16 -8.45 10.15
CA VAL A 99 -7.34 -7.61 10.38
C VAL A 99 -7.01 -6.12 10.21
N LEU A 100 -5.85 -5.68 10.71
CA LEU A 100 -5.41 -4.29 10.54
C LEU A 100 -5.17 -3.95 9.06
N ARG A 101 -4.53 -4.86 8.31
CA ARG A 101 -4.32 -4.71 6.87
C ARG A 101 -5.65 -4.57 6.12
N ASP A 102 -6.59 -5.48 6.37
CA ASP A 102 -7.91 -5.47 5.72
C ASP A 102 -8.62 -4.12 5.93
N GLN A 103 -8.68 -3.65 7.18
CA GLN A 103 -9.34 -2.38 7.51
C GLN A 103 -8.66 -1.16 6.88
N LEU A 104 -7.32 -1.13 6.87
CA LEU A 104 -6.58 -0.02 6.26
C LEU A 104 -6.71 0.00 4.74
N VAL A 105 -6.53 -1.15 4.09
CA VAL A 105 -6.64 -1.27 2.64
C VAL A 105 -8.05 -0.87 2.21
N GLN A 106 -9.10 -1.43 2.82
CA GLN A 106 -10.47 -1.08 2.42
C GLN A 106 -10.78 0.41 2.57
N LYS A 107 -10.32 1.06 3.65
CA LYS A 107 -10.58 2.50 3.87
C LYS A 107 -9.79 3.39 2.93
N ILE A 108 -8.49 3.15 2.81
CA ILE A 108 -7.61 3.95 1.93
C ILE A 108 -7.99 3.72 0.46
N GLN A 109 -8.28 2.49 0.05
CA GLN A 109 -8.71 2.19 -1.31
C GLN A 109 -10.08 2.81 -1.64
N LYS A 110 -11.01 2.83 -0.66
CA LYS A 110 -12.28 3.53 -0.82
C LYS A 110 -12.08 5.04 -0.97
N ASP A 111 -11.22 5.64 -0.16
CA ASP A 111 -10.89 7.07 -0.24
C ASP A 111 -10.13 7.40 -1.54
N TYR A 112 -9.23 6.52 -1.98
CA TYR A 112 -8.47 6.65 -3.22
C TYR A 112 -9.38 6.63 -4.45
N LEU A 113 -10.35 5.72 -4.50
CA LEU A 113 -11.31 5.59 -5.59
C LEU A 113 -12.56 6.48 -5.42
N HIS A 114 -12.57 7.37 -4.42
CA HIS A 114 -13.70 8.26 -4.21
C HIS A 114 -13.67 9.41 -5.23
N GLY A 115 -14.66 9.44 -6.14
CA GLY A 115 -14.72 10.49 -7.15
C GLY A 115 -13.51 10.47 -8.09
N ASN A 116 -12.87 11.62 -8.30
CA ASN A 116 -11.68 11.76 -9.14
C ASN A 116 -10.37 11.77 -8.35
N THR A 117 -10.39 11.49 -7.04
CA THR A 117 -9.20 11.61 -6.19
C THR A 117 -7.99 10.84 -6.73
N PHE A 118 -8.19 9.62 -7.26
CA PHE A 118 -7.10 8.86 -7.89
C PHE A 118 -6.50 9.58 -9.10
N ASN A 119 -7.34 10.18 -9.96
CA ASN A 119 -6.88 10.89 -11.15
C ASN A 119 -6.17 12.17 -10.75
N ASP A 120 -6.74 12.92 -9.80
CA ASP A 120 -6.20 14.19 -9.37
C ASP A 120 -4.83 14.01 -8.71
N LEU A 121 -4.69 12.96 -7.89
CA LEU A 121 -3.41 12.58 -7.29
C LEU A 121 -2.38 12.19 -8.36
N LEU A 122 -2.75 11.39 -9.36
CA LEU A 122 -1.81 10.95 -10.40
C LEU A 122 -1.42 12.06 -11.40
N VAL A 123 -2.30 13.04 -11.64
CA VAL A 123 -2.10 14.10 -12.64
C VAL A 123 -1.51 15.36 -12.04
N TYR A 124 -1.98 15.79 -10.86
CA TYR A 124 -1.60 17.07 -10.25
C TYR A 124 -0.57 16.94 -9.13
N ASP A 125 -0.48 15.76 -8.51
CA ASP A 125 0.37 15.54 -7.35
C ASP A 125 1.62 14.72 -7.70
N SER A 126 2.66 15.40 -8.17
CA SER A 126 3.97 14.77 -8.36
C SER A 126 4.70 14.48 -7.05
N PHE A 127 4.12 14.84 -5.88
CA PHE A 127 4.79 14.71 -4.58
C PHE A 127 4.57 13.33 -3.97
N ILE A 128 3.41 12.69 -4.23
CA ILE A 128 3.15 11.32 -3.79
C ILE A 128 3.69 10.32 -4.81
N ASP A 129 4.85 9.76 -4.52
CA ASP A 129 5.42 8.66 -5.29
C ASP A 129 4.73 7.31 -4.99
N ASN A 130 4.50 6.54 -6.06
CA ASN A 130 4.08 5.13 -6.01
C ASN A 130 2.90 4.84 -5.04
N PRO A 131 1.72 5.47 -5.23
CA PRO A 131 0.57 5.30 -4.34
C PRO A 131 0.09 3.84 -4.28
N ASP A 132 0.22 3.09 -5.36
CA ASP A 132 -0.08 1.65 -5.44
C ASP A 132 0.84 0.82 -4.54
N GLY A 133 2.15 1.10 -4.54
CA GLY A 133 3.11 0.49 -3.63
C GLY A 133 2.83 0.81 -2.17
N ARG A 134 2.40 2.05 -1.87
CA ARG A 134 2.00 2.45 -0.51
C ARG A 134 0.78 1.65 -0.03
N ILE A 135 -0.25 1.49 -0.87
CA ILE A 135 -1.47 0.73 -0.53
C ILE A 135 -1.19 -0.78 -0.40
N THR A 136 -0.38 -1.35 -1.29
CA THR A 136 -0.20 -2.81 -1.36
C THR A 136 0.90 -3.33 -0.44
N ILE A 137 2.07 -2.68 -0.44
CA ILE A 137 3.30 -3.14 0.22
C ILE A 137 3.49 -2.45 1.56
N ASP A 138 3.37 -1.11 1.62
CA ASP A 138 3.64 -0.41 2.88
C ASP A 138 2.58 -0.72 3.94
N ILE A 139 1.28 -0.78 3.59
CA ILE A 139 0.24 -1.20 4.55
C ILE A 139 0.50 -2.63 5.06
N GLN A 140 0.94 -3.55 4.19
CA GLN A 140 1.30 -4.90 4.61
C GLN A 140 2.44 -4.87 5.62
N ASN A 141 3.55 -4.19 5.29
CA ASN A 141 4.71 -4.11 6.16
C ASN A 141 4.39 -3.38 7.48
N TRP A 142 3.60 -2.31 7.43
CA TRP A 142 3.11 -1.60 8.61
C TRP A 142 2.30 -2.53 9.52
N SER A 143 1.36 -3.29 8.97
CA SER A 143 0.50 -4.18 9.77
C SER A 143 1.28 -5.29 10.48
N SER A 144 2.25 -5.90 9.78
CA SER A 144 3.13 -6.91 10.34
C SER A 144 4.08 -6.34 11.39
N SER A 145 4.76 -5.23 11.09
CA SER A 145 5.66 -4.57 12.04
C SER A 145 4.91 -4.04 13.27
N PHE A 146 3.70 -3.50 13.10
CA PHE A 146 2.89 -3.02 14.22
C PHE A 146 2.53 -4.16 15.17
N SER A 147 2.06 -5.30 14.63
CA SER A 147 1.71 -6.46 15.45
C SER A 147 2.93 -7.02 16.21
N LEU A 148 4.09 -7.06 15.54
CA LEU A 148 5.35 -7.47 16.15
C LEU A 148 5.76 -6.55 17.30
N VAL A 149 5.71 -5.23 17.08
CA VAL A 149 6.02 -4.21 18.08
C VAL A 149 5.05 -4.30 19.25
N LEU A 150 3.73 -4.41 18.99
CA LEU A 150 2.72 -4.49 20.03
C LEU A 150 2.93 -5.73 20.93
N ARG A 151 3.21 -6.88 20.32
CA ARG A 151 3.55 -8.11 21.06
C ARG A 151 4.72 -7.88 22.01
N GLN A 152 5.79 -7.25 21.53
CA GLN A 152 6.97 -6.98 22.34
C GLN A 152 6.71 -5.91 23.42
N LEU A 153 5.93 -4.87 23.12
CA LEU A 153 5.56 -3.84 24.09
C LEU A 153 4.68 -4.37 25.23
N ILE A 154 3.88 -5.41 24.99
CA ILE A 154 3.10 -6.06 26.05
C ILE A 154 4.00 -7.01 26.85
N GLN A 155 4.78 -7.86 26.17
CA GLN A 155 5.57 -8.90 26.84
C GLN A 155 6.75 -8.35 27.64
N THR A 156 7.53 -7.43 27.05
CA THR A 156 8.82 -6.99 27.62
C THR A 156 8.69 -6.33 29.00
N PRO A 157 7.76 -5.38 29.24
CA PRO A 157 7.61 -4.78 30.57
C PRO A 157 7.20 -5.79 31.65
N VAL A 158 6.32 -6.74 31.29
CA VAL A 158 5.87 -7.81 32.20
C VAL A 158 7.03 -8.73 32.55
N THR A 159 7.83 -9.14 31.56
CA THR A 159 9.07 -9.90 31.77
C THR A 159 10.03 -9.17 32.70
N ILE A 160 10.36 -7.90 32.40
CA ILE A 160 11.30 -7.12 33.21
C ILE A 160 10.80 -7.02 34.65
N PHE A 161 9.54 -6.62 34.86
CA PHE A 161 8.98 -6.45 36.20
C PHE A 161 8.94 -7.78 36.97
N TYR A 162 8.45 -8.85 36.35
CA TYR A 162 8.31 -10.15 37.00
C TYR A 162 9.67 -10.74 37.40
N TYR A 163 10.65 -10.76 36.49
CA TYR A 163 11.97 -11.30 36.78
C TYR A 163 12.80 -10.38 37.68
N LEU A 164 12.56 -9.06 37.67
CA LEU A 164 13.17 -8.13 38.64
C LEU A 164 12.79 -8.51 40.07
N VAL A 165 11.50 -8.74 40.34
CA VAL A 165 11.01 -9.12 41.67
C VAL A 165 11.59 -10.47 42.09
N LEU A 166 11.65 -11.45 41.17
CA LEU A 166 12.21 -12.77 41.47
C LEU A 166 13.73 -12.72 41.73
N VAL A 167 14.50 -11.97 40.95
CA VAL A 167 15.95 -11.81 41.16
C VAL A 167 16.22 -11.07 42.47
N TRP A 168 15.47 -10.03 42.79
CA TRP A 168 15.57 -9.36 44.09
C TRP A 168 15.32 -10.36 45.22
N GLY A 169 14.22 -11.11 45.17
CA GLY A 169 13.90 -12.08 46.21
C GLY A 169 14.94 -13.20 46.36
N GLN A 170 15.61 -13.59 45.28
CA GLN A 170 16.53 -14.72 45.25
C GLN A 170 17.99 -14.34 45.61
N ILE A 171 18.53 -13.27 45.01
CA ILE A 171 19.96 -12.90 45.06
C ILE A 171 20.15 -11.47 45.62
N GLY A 172 19.06 -10.75 45.89
CA GLY A 172 19.09 -9.41 46.47
C GLY A 172 19.14 -8.26 45.45
N TYR A 173 19.04 -7.02 45.95
CA TYR A 173 18.90 -5.82 45.11
C TYR A 173 20.18 -5.47 44.33
N LEU A 174 21.36 -5.87 44.81
CA LEU A 174 22.64 -5.53 44.18
C LEU A 174 22.79 -6.23 42.82
N SER A 175 22.35 -7.49 42.71
CA SER A 175 22.33 -8.22 41.44
C SER A 175 21.39 -7.58 40.43
N VAL A 176 20.23 -7.10 40.89
CA VAL A 176 19.30 -6.33 40.05
C VAL A 176 20.00 -5.07 39.51
N LEU A 177 20.66 -4.29 40.38
CA LEU A 177 21.40 -3.09 39.98
C LEU A 177 22.46 -3.41 38.90
N LEU A 178 23.25 -4.47 39.10
CA LEU A 178 24.27 -4.89 38.13
C LEU A 178 23.67 -5.28 36.77
N CYS A 179 22.53 -5.99 36.76
CA CYS A 179 21.81 -6.31 35.54
C CYS A 179 21.36 -5.05 34.80
N PHE A 180 20.81 -4.07 35.52
CA PHE A 180 20.40 -2.79 34.93
C PHE A 180 21.59 -2.01 34.35
N VAL A 181 22.69 -1.89 35.09
CA VAL A 181 23.90 -1.20 34.60
C VAL A 181 24.42 -1.88 33.34
N PHE A 182 24.53 -3.21 33.34
CA PHE A 182 24.98 -3.98 32.18
C PHE A 182 24.07 -3.78 30.97
N SER A 183 22.75 -3.90 31.15
CA SER A 183 21.79 -3.75 30.06
C SER A 183 21.69 -2.31 29.54
N ILE A 184 21.82 -1.29 30.38
CA ILE A 184 21.84 0.12 29.94
C ILE A 184 23.09 0.38 29.10
N LEU A 185 24.27 -0.10 29.53
CA LEU A 185 25.50 0.00 28.75
C LEU A 185 25.35 -0.71 27.40
N SER A 186 24.79 -1.93 27.41
CA SER A 186 24.47 -2.69 26.19
C SER A 186 23.55 -1.91 25.25
N MET A 187 22.53 -1.27 25.80
CA MET A 187 21.54 -0.50 25.05
C MET A 187 22.16 0.73 24.39
N ILE A 188 22.96 1.49 25.14
CA ILE A 188 23.63 2.70 24.63
C ILE A 188 24.57 2.35 23.47
N ILE A 189 25.42 1.34 23.65
CA ILE A 189 26.39 0.91 22.64
C ILE A 189 25.66 0.40 21.39
N SER A 190 24.67 -0.47 21.56
CA SER A 190 23.89 -1.02 20.45
C SER A 190 23.14 0.06 19.68
N TYR A 191 22.58 1.07 20.37
CA TYR A 191 21.88 2.19 19.75
C TYR A 191 22.77 2.99 18.78
N PHE A 192 24.01 3.30 19.17
CA PHE A 192 24.93 4.03 18.29
C PHE A 192 25.31 3.23 17.04
N VAL A 193 25.49 1.91 17.18
CA VAL A 193 25.80 1.01 16.06
C VAL A 193 24.58 0.77 15.16
N MET A 194 23.37 0.87 15.72
CA MET A 194 22.11 0.68 15.01
C MET A 194 21.74 1.85 14.08
N LYS A 195 22.05 3.09 14.45
CA LYS A 195 21.75 4.30 13.64
C LYS A 195 22.08 4.18 12.14
N PRO A 196 23.30 3.82 11.72
CA PRO A 196 23.63 3.71 10.30
C PRO A 196 22.85 2.59 9.58
N VAL A 197 22.43 1.54 10.30
CA VAL A 197 21.61 0.44 9.76
C VAL A 197 20.18 0.91 9.47
N MET A 198 19.64 1.80 10.30
CA MET A 198 18.31 2.37 10.05
C MET A 198 18.28 3.21 8.76
N LYS A 199 19.26 4.12 8.58
CA LYS A 199 19.35 4.96 7.38
C LYS A 199 19.45 4.14 6.08
N ILE A 200 20.36 3.16 6.05
CA ILE A 200 20.57 2.32 4.85
C ILE A 200 19.37 1.41 4.54
N THR A 201 18.55 1.07 5.54
CA THR A 201 17.33 0.28 5.34
C THR A 201 16.26 1.08 4.59
N PHE A 202 16.18 2.38 4.84
CA PHE A 202 15.31 3.28 4.08
C PHE A 202 15.80 3.43 2.63
N GLU A 203 17.10 3.69 2.43
CA GLU A 203 17.72 3.77 1.10
C GLU A 203 17.48 2.49 0.29
N PHE A 204 17.56 1.31 0.93
CA PHE A 204 17.28 0.02 0.29
C PHE A 204 15.85 -0.05 -0.25
N SER A 205 14.87 0.41 0.54
CA SER A 205 13.46 0.38 0.14
C SER A 205 13.20 1.27 -1.07
N HIS A 206 13.89 2.41 -1.17
CA HIS A 206 13.76 3.34 -2.29
C HIS A 206 14.44 2.81 -3.56
N ALA A 207 15.64 2.22 -3.43
CA ALA A 207 16.32 1.58 -4.56
C ALA A 207 15.52 0.39 -5.12
N ASP A 208 14.93 -0.43 -4.26
CA ASP A 208 14.10 -1.58 -4.64
C ASP A 208 12.81 -1.14 -5.36
N ALA A 209 12.18 -0.04 -4.91
CA ALA A 209 11.04 0.57 -5.60
C ALA A 209 11.43 1.07 -7.00
N SER A 210 12.52 1.82 -7.11
CA SER A 210 13.02 2.32 -8.41
C SER A 210 13.33 1.19 -9.40
N PHE A 211 13.85 0.06 -8.92
CA PHE A 211 14.09 -1.12 -9.74
C PHE A 211 12.77 -1.72 -10.27
N ARG A 212 11.74 -1.82 -9.42
CA ARG A 212 10.40 -2.27 -9.84
C ARG A 212 9.77 -1.34 -10.87
N ASP A 213 9.93 -0.03 -10.73
CA ASP A 213 9.33 0.96 -11.63
C ASP A 213 9.87 0.83 -13.06
N VAL A 214 11.16 0.51 -13.24
CA VAL A 214 11.72 0.22 -14.57
C VAL A 214 11.11 -1.05 -15.17
N HIS A 215 10.83 -2.09 -14.37
CA HIS A 215 10.14 -3.28 -14.84
C HIS A 215 8.69 -3.01 -15.25
N VAL A 216 7.97 -2.14 -14.53
CA VAL A 216 6.62 -1.69 -14.93
C VAL A 216 6.70 -0.94 -16.25
N THR A 217 7.65 -0.03 -16.40
CA THR A 217 7.86 0.74 -17.63
C THR A 217 8.19 -0.17 -18.82
N LEU A 218 9.06 -1.18 -18.64
CA LEU A 218 9.36 -2.18 -19.66
C LEU A 218 8.11 -2.97 -20.06
N LYS A 219 7.30 -3.40 -19.08
CA LYS A 219 6.05 -4.13 -19.34
C LYS A 219 5.09 -3.30 -20.19
N ASP A 220 4.94 -2.01 -19.88
CA ASP A 220 4.03 -1.11 -20.61
C ASP A 220 4.49 -0.82 -22.04
N ASN A 221 5.79 -0.98 -22.32
CA ASN A 221 6.41 -0.68 -23.62
C ASN A 221 7.05 -1.91 -24.30
N ALA A 222 6.65 -3.12 -23.89
CA ALA A 222 7.31 -4.36 -24.31
C ALA A 222 7.32 -4.56 -25.83
N GLU A 223 6.23 -4.21 -26.51
CA GLU A 223 6.12 -4.30 -27.97
C GLU A 223 7.11 -3.38 -28.68
N VAL A 224 7.22 -2.12 -28.25
CA VAL A 224 8.14 -1.13 -28.82
C VAL A 224 9.58 -1.60 -28.63
N VAL A 225 9.94 -2.07 -27.43
CA VAL A 225 11.28 -2.60 -27.14
C VAL A 225 11.59 -3.81 -28.04
N ALA A 226 10.64 -4.72 -28.21
CA ALA A 226 10.81 -5.91 -29.05
C ALA A 226 10.97 -5.55 -30.54
N LEU A 227 10.12 -4.66 -31.07
CA LEU A 227 10.17 -4.20 -32.46
C LEU A 227 11.45 -3.42 -32.75
N SER A 228 11.87 -2.53 -31.85
CA SER A 228 13.12 -1.77 -31.96
C SER A 228 14.36 -2.61 -31.69
N ARG A 229 14.21 -3.88 -31.28
CA ARG A 229 15.29 -4.77 -30.86
C ARG A 229 16.19 -4.12 -29.78
N ALA A 230 15.57 -3.38 -28.87
CA ALA A 230 16.22 -2.59 -27.84
C ALA A 230 16.50 -3.39 -26.55
N GLN A 231 16.36 -4.73 -26.57
CA GLN A 231 16.48 -5.57 -25.37
C GLN A 231 17.81 -5.38 -24.65
N ASN A 232 18.91 -5.17 -25.39
CA ASN A 232 20.23 -4.93 -24.80
C ASN A 232 20.32 -3.58 -24.06
N GLN A 233 19.60 -2.55 -24.52
CA GLN A 233 19.59 -1.25 -23.87
C GLN A 233 18.76 -1.28 -22.59
N GLU A 234 17.59 -1.91 -22.65
CA GLU A 234 16.75 -2.17 -21.47
C GLU A 234 17.47 -3.05 -20.44
N TYR A 235 18.17 -4.09 -20.91
CA TYR A 235 18.99 -4.94 -20.05
C TYR A 235 20.05 -4.12 -19.29
N LYS A 236 20.74 -3.19 -19.96
CA LYS A 236 21.73 -2.31 -19.30
C LYS A 236 21.08 -1.44 -18.23
N LEU A 237 19.98 -0.77 -18.55
CA LEU A 237 19.26 0.09 -17.61
C LEU A 237 18.77 -0.69 -16.38
N ILE A 238 18.15 -1.85 -16.60
CA ILE A 238 17.65 -2.73 -15.53
C ILE A 238 18.82 -3.24 -14.68
N THR A 239 19.93 -3.61 -15.31
CA THR A 239 21.14 -4.07 -14.62
C THR A 239 21.79 -2.96 -13.80
N GLU A 240 21.80 -1.72 -14.30
CA GLU A 240 22.26 -0.55 -13.54
C GLU A 240 21.40 -0.30 -12.30
N ARG A 241 20.07 -0.29 -12.44
CA ARG A 241 19.16 -0.16 -11.29
C ARG A 241 19.31 -1.31 -10.30
N PHE A 242 19.50 -2.54 -10.78
CA PHE A 242 19.77 -3.67 -9.92
C PHE A 242 21.14 -3.56 -9.21
N SER A 243 22.15 -3.01 -9.88
CA SER A 243 23.46 -2.73 -9.27
C SER A 243 23.33 -1.72 -8.13
N ASP A 244 22.50 -0.68 -8.29
CA ASP A 244 22.19 0.27 -7.21
C ASP A 244 21.59 -0.45 -5.99
N VAL A 245 20.60 -1.32 -6.22
CA VAL A 245 20.01 -2.17 -5.17
C VAL A 245 21.08 -3.04 -4.48
N LEU A 246 21.94 -3.70 -5.26
CA LEU A 246 23.02 -4.54 -4.72
C LEU A 246 24.04 -3.74 -3.91
N ASN A 247 24.40 -2.54 -4.34
CA ASN A 247 25.34 -1.68 -3.62
C ASN A 247 24.79 -1.27 -2.25
N VAL A 248 23.51 -0.89 -2.21
CA VAL A 248 22.81 -0.56 -0.97
C VAL A 248 22.64 -1.80 -0.09
N GLN A 249 22.29 -2.95 -0.67
CA GLN A 249 22.16 -4.22 0.06
C GLN A 249 23.48 -4.69 0.67
N ARG A 250 24.61 -4.57 -0.06
CA ARG A 250 25.95 -4.84 0.47
C ARG A 250 26.33 -3.88 1.59
N SER A 251 26.06 -2.59 1.41
CA SER A 251 26.26 -1.57 2.46
C SER A 251 25.46 -1.88 3.72
N ARG A 252 24.19 -2.31 3.56
CA ARG A 252 23.35 -2.77 4.68
C ARG A 252 23.94 -4.00 5.36
N ALA A 253 24.38 -5.00 4.60
CA ALA A 253 25.00 -6.20 5.15
C ALA A 253 26.26 -5.86 5.96
N ASN A 254 27.16 -5.03 5.41
CA ASN A 254 28.38 -4.60 6.08
C ASN A 254 28.10 -3.81 7.36
N LYS A 255 27.10 -2.92 7.34
CA LYS A 255 26.68 -2.16 8.53
C LYS A 255 25.96 -3.03 9.57
N SER A 256 25.32 -4.13 9.16
CA SER A 256 24.68 -5.08 10.07
C SER A 256 25.66 -5.96 10.84
N LEU A 257 26.87 -6.19 10.29
CA LEU A 257 27.91 -6.99 10.94
C LEU A 257 28.29 -6.46 12.34
N PRO A 258 28.71 -5.19 12.53
CA PRO A 258 29.04 -4.68 13.85
C PRO A 258 27.82 -4.69 14.79
N LEU A 259 26.60 -4.46 14.28
CA LEU A 259 25.39 -4.54 15.08
C LEU A 259 25.15 -5.96 15.63
N ASN A 260 25.26 -6.96 14.77
CA ASN A 260 25.12 -8.36 15.15
C ASN A 260 26.25 -8.80 16.11
N LEU A 261 27.48 -8.35 15.86
CA LEU A 261 28.61 -8.61 16.74
C LEU A 261 28.33 -8.06 18.15
N VAL A 262 27.96 -6.79 18.26
CA VAL A 262 27.67 -6.14 19.54
C VAL A 262 26.50 -6.82 20.25
N THR A 263 25.41 -7.12 19.53
CA THR A 263 24.23 -7.79 20.09
C THR A 263 24.59 -9.18 20.64
N ASN A 264 25.36 -9.97 19.90
CA ASN A 264 25.79 -11.30 20.32
C ASN A 264 26.81 -11.26 21.46
N LEU A 265 27.76 -10.31 21.44
CA LEU A 265 28.70 -10.12 22.55
C LEU A 265 27.95 -9.86 23.84
N PHE A 266 26.95 -8.96 23.84
CA PHE A 266 26.15 -8.70 25.03
C PHE A 266 25.31 -9.90 25.47
N ALA A 267 24.79 -10.71 24.55
CA ALA A 267 24.10 -11.94 24.90
C ALA A 267 25.03 -12.92 25.64
N TYR A 268 26.25 -13.13 25.14
CA TYR A 268 27.22 -14.03 25.79
C TYR A 268 27.78 -13.45 27.09
N PHE A 269 28.11 -12.15 27.15
CA PHE A 269 28.54 -11.49 28.38
C PHE A 269 27.42 -11.44 29.42
N GLY A 270 26.15 -11.43 29.01
CA GLY A 270 25.02 -11.57 29.92
C GLY A 270 25.05 -12.90 30.69
N GLY A 271 25.46 -13.99 30.03
CA GLY A 271 25.70 -15.28 30.70
C GLY A 271 26.88 -15.25 31.67
N ILE A 272 27.89 -14.40 31.43
CA ILE A 272 29.00 -14.20 32.39
C ILE A 272 28.52 -13.37 33.59
N MET A 273 27.67 -12.37 33.36
CA MET A 273 27.13 -11.49 34.41
C MET A 273 26.32 -12.26 35.45
N GLU A 274 25.66 -13.36 35.08
CA GLU A 274 25.04 -14.30 36.03
C GLU A 274 26.04 -14.76 37.10
N TYR A 275 27.21 -15.24 36.70
CA TYR A 275 28.21 -15.76 37.63
C TYR A 275 28.81 -14.66 38.51
N VAL A 276 28.96 -13.45 37.97
CA VAL A 276 29.39 -12.27 38.75
C VAL A 276 28.36 -11.94 39.83
N CYS A 277 27.06 -11.97 39.50
CA CYS A 277 25.98 -11.74 40.46
C CYS A 277 25.98 -12.80 41.57
N LEU A 278 26.17 -14.07 41.22
CA LEU A 278 26.28 -15.16 42.17
C LEU A 278 27.51 -15.00 43.07
N LEU A 279 28.67 -14.70 42.52
CA LEU A 279 29.91 -14.51 43.29
C LEU A 279 29.74 -13.43 44.37
N ILE A 280 29.14 -12.29 44.01
CA ILE A 280 28.88 -11.18 44.94
C ILE A 280 27.90 -11.61 46.04
N TYR A 281 26.87 -12.38 45.69
CA TYR A 281 25.92 -12.91 46.68
C TYR A 281 26.59 -13.87 47.68
N PHE A 282 27.42 -14.79 47.20
CA PHE A 282 28.12 -15.75 48.05
C PHE A 282 29.20 -15.11 48.92
N THR A 283 29.77 -13.97 48.52
CA THR A 283 30.76 -13.26 49.35
C THR A 283 30.11 -12.36 50.41
N MET A 284 28.91 -11.82 50.14
CA MET A 284 28.22 -10.93 51.08
C MET A 284 27.40 -11.67 52.15
N ASN A 285 27.00 -12.91 51.88
CA ASN A 285 26.16 -13.70 52.79
C ASN A 285 26.91 -14.91 53.33
N THR A 286 26.75 -15.20 54.63
CA THR A 286 27.21 -16.47 55.23
C THR A 286 26.24 -17.58 54.84
N ILE A 287 26.70 -18.58 54.08
CA ILE A 287 25.83 -19.57 53.46
C ILE A 287 26.09 -20.96 54.03
N GLU A 288 25.09 -21.51 54.71
CA GLU A 288 25.05 -22.88 55.22
C GLU A 288 24.25 -23.77 54.24
N MET A 289 24.81 -24.00 53.05
CA MET A 289 24.19 -24.85 52.03
C MET A 289 25.14 -25.98 51.64
N THR A 290 24.59 -27.16 51.35
CA THR A 290 25.35 -28.28 50.80
C THR A 290 25.81 -27.98 49.36
N PRO A 291 26.89 -28.61 48.86
CA PRO A 291 27.33 -28.42 47.46
C PRO A 291 26.23 -28.71 46.42
N ALA A 292 25.31 -29.61 46.74
CA ALA A 292 24.14 -29.93 45.91
C ALA A 292 23.12 -28.77 45.88
N GLU A 293 22.82 -28.20 47.04
CA GLU A 293 21.92 -27.05 47.17
C GLU A 293 22.51 -25.79 46.55
N ILE A 294 23.83 -25.58 46.67
CA ILE A 294 24.54 -24.49 45.99
C ILE A 294 24.38 -24.60 44.47
N SER A 295 24.52 -25.81 43.93
CA SER A 295 24.38 -26.06 42.49
C SER A 295 22.94 -25.83 42.00
N ALA A 296 21.95 -26.32 42.74
CA ALA A 296 20.53 -26.09 42.44
C ALA A 296 20.15 -24.61 42.54
N PHE A 297 20.65 -23.91 43.57
CA PHE A 297 20.44 -22.47 43.76
C PHE A 297 21.08 -21.66 42.63
N ALA A 298 22.35 -21.93 42.30
CA ALA A 298 23.07 -21.26 41.22
C ALA A 298 22.34 -21.41 39.88
N SER A 299 21.86 -22.62 39.56
CA SER A 299 21.13 -22.88 38.33
C SER A 299 19.82 -22.09 38.22
N TYR A 300 19.02 -22.02 39.30
CA TYR A 300 17.77 -21.28 39.30
C TYR A 300 17.99 -19.77 39.25
N SER A 301 18.90 -19.27 40.10
CA SER A 301 19.35 -17.88 40.14
C SER A 301 19.90 -17.41 38.79
N GLY A 302 20.62 -18.29 38.09
CA GLY A 302 21.14 -18.07 36.76
C GLY A 302 20.07 -17.86 35.71
N PHE A 303 19.12 -18.79 35.64
CA PHE A 303 17.97 -18.66 34.76
C PHE A 303 17.22 -17.34 34.97
N LEU A 304 16.92 -16.97 36.22
CA LEU A 304 16.22 -15.73 36.55
C LEU A 304 17.01 -14.49 36.07
N THR A 305 18.33 -14.50 36.26
CA THR A 305 19.23 -13.41 35.86
C THR A 305 19.29 -13.27 34.34
N ILE A 306 19.44 -14.38 33.60
CA ILE A 306 19.43 -14.37 32.14
C ILE A 306 18.09 -13.88 31.59
N MET A 307 16.97 -14.28 32.19
CA MET A 307 15.65 -13.81 31.75
C MET A 307 15.45 -12.30 31.97
N LEU A 308 15.95 -11.76 33.09
CA LEU A 308 15.95 -10.31 33.34
C LEU A 308 16.80 -9.56 32.30
N ILE A 309 18.04 -10.01 32.07
CA ILE A 309 18.94 -9.41 31.07
C ILE A 309 18.32 -9.51 29.67
N SER A 310 17.74 -10.65 29.32
CA SER A 310 17.08 -10.86 28.01
C SER A 310 15.88 -9.93 27.83
N GLY A 311 15.07 -9.72 28.87
CA GLY A 311 13.97 -8.76 28.85
C GLY A 311 14.46 -7.33 28.63
N LEU A 312 15.53 -6.91 29.33
CA LEU A 312 16.12 -5.59 29.15
C LEU A 312 16.73 -5.41 27.76
N CYS A 313 17.42 -6.43 27.23
CA CYS A 313 17.98 -6.42 25.88
C CYS A 313 16.90 -6.46 24.78
N ALA A 314 15.73 -7.07 25.04
CA ALA A 314 14.63 -7.14 24.07
C ALA A 314 14.14 -5.75 23.64
N ILE A 315 14.29 -4.71 24.48
CA ILE A 315 13.96 -3.31 24.16
C ILE A 315 14.67 -2.86 22.87
N LEU A 316 15.93 -3.25 22.67
CA LEU A 316 16.70 -2.91 21.47
C LEU A 316 16.09 -3.47 20.20
N ASN A 317 15.61 -4.72 20.25
CA ASN A 317 14.97 -5.37 19.11
C ASN A 317 13.66 -4.65 18.74
N VAL A 318 12.93 -4.15 19.73
CA VAL A 318 11.71 -3.35 19.48
C VAL A 318 12.07 -2.02 18.79
N MET A 319 13.17 -1.37 19.15
CA MET A 319 13.56 -0.09 18.57
C MET A 319 13.80 -0.16 17.05
N LEU A 320 14.42 -1.24 16.56
CA LEU A 320 14.59 -1.49 15.12
C LEU A 320 13.25 -1.57 14.39
N GLU A 321 12.31 -2.31 14.95
CA GLU A 321 11.01 -2.55 14.36
C GLU A 321 10.12 -1.30 14.45
N ILE A 322 10.22 -0.54 15.54
CA ILE A 322 9.62 0.78 15.66
C ILE A 322 10.17 1.69 14.56
N SER A 323 11.47 1.70 14.28
CA SER A 323 12.05 2.53 13.21
C SER A 323 11.47 2.20 11.83
N LYS A 324 11.35 0.92 11.48
CA LYS A 324 10.68 0.49 10.25
C LYS A 324 9.22 0.94 10.22
N LEU A 325 8.51 0.73 11.34
CA LEU A 325 7.13 1.16 11.51
C LEU A 325 6.97 2.67 11.31
N CYS A 326 7.92 3.50 11.77
CA CYS A 326 7.93 4.96 11.51
C CYS A 326 7.85 5.25 10.01
N GLY A 327 8.71 4.59 9.23
CA GLY A 327 8.84 4.83 7.80
C GLY A 327 7.57 4.46 7.03
N TYR A 328 7.00 3.28 7.32
CA TYR A 328 5.73 2.89 6.73
C TYR A 328 4.59 3.80 7.19
N ASN A 329 4.54 4.14 8.49
CA ASN A 329 3.51 4.99 9.05
C ASN A 329 3.50 6.37 8.41
N TYR A 330 4.68 6.96 8.19
CA TYR A 330 4.81 8.24 7.52
C TYR A 330 4.24 8.21 6.10
N ARG A 331 4.66 7.24 5.27
CA ARG A 331 4.21 7.15 3.87
C ARG A 331 2.71 6.89 3.75
N ILE A 332 2.16 6.04 4.61
CA ILE A 332 0.73 5.76 4.68
C ILE A 332 -0.04 7.00 5.14
N TYR A 333 0.44 7.67 6.19
CA TYR A 333 -0.19 8.87 6.73
C TYR A 333 -0.20 10.01 5.72
N GLU A 334 0.92 10.25 5.05
CA GLU A 334 1.08 11.27 4.01
C GLU A 334 0.11 11.01 2.85
N LEU A 335 0.07 9.77 2.32
CA LEU A 335 -0.91 9.39 1.31
C LEU A 335 -2.33 9.68 1.80
N TRP A 336 -2.68 9.21 3.00
CA TRP A 336 -4.05 9.34 3.49
C TRP A 336 -4.47 10.79 3.73
N ASN A 337 -3.58 11.63 4.26
CA ASN A 337 -3.87 13.04 4.48
C ASN A 337 -4.07 13.77 3.15
N THR A 338 -3.22 13.49 2.16
CA THR A 338 -3.38 13.99 0.80
C THR A 338 -4.73 13.56 0.22
N LEU A 339 -5.13 12.29 0.38
CA LEU A 339 -6.45 11.82 -0.07
C LEU A 339 -7.62 12.57 0.60
N SER A 340 -7.49 12.95 1.88
CA SER A 340 -8.53 13.74 2.54
C SER A 340 -8.61 15.18 2.02
N ASP A 341 -7.49 15.78 1.59
CA ASP A 341 -7.47 17.13 1.04
C ASP A 341 -8.14 17.19 -0.35
N TYR A 342 -8.07 16.10 -1.12
CA TYR A 342 -8.70 15.97 -2.44
C TYR A 342 -10.20 15.59 -2.40
N LYS A 343 -10.82 15.40 -1.22
CA LYS A 343 -12.26 15.12 -1.09
C LYS A 343 -13.16 16.34 -1.36
N LYS A 344 -12.88 17.11 -2.41
CA LYS A 344 -13.81 18.14 -2.90
C LYS A 344 -14.94 17.49 -3.67
N GLU A 345 -16.18 17.97 -3.45
CA GLU A 345 -17.33 17.47 -4.18
C GLU A 345 -17.22 17.86 -5.66
N LEU A 346 -17.39 16.87 -6.55
CA LEU A 346 -17.23 16.99 -8.00
C LEU A 346 -18.34 17.86 -8.64
N PHE A 347 -19.48 18.02 -7.95
CA PHE A 347 -20.68 18.63 -8.48
C PHE A 347 -21.44 19.46 -7.42
N ASP A 348 -20.84 20.56 -6.96
CA ASP A 348 -21.51 21.52 -6.06
C ASP A 348 -22.76 22.18 -6.67
N LYS A 349 -22.89 22.13 -8.01
CA LYS A 349 -23.99 22.77 -8.76
C LYS A 349 -24.97 21.73 -9.32
N PRO A 350 -26.27 22.05 -9.37
CA PRO A 350 -27.28 21.14 -9.91
C PRO A 350 -26.96 20.79 -11.38
N PRO A 351 -27.25 19.55 -11.81
CA PRO A 351 -27.06 19.15 -13.20
C PRO A 351 -27.89 20.01 -14.14
N SER A 352 -27.34 20.30 -15.33
CA SER A 352 -28.09 20.90 -16.44
C SER A 352 -28.52 19.84 -17.45
N GLU A 353 -29.56 20.12 -18.24
CA GLU A 353 -29.95 19.28 -19.38
C GLU A 353 -29.09 19.54 -20.63
N SER A 354 -28.37 20.65 -20.64
CA SER A 354 -27.49 21.16 -21.72
C SER A 354 -26.05 21.29 -21.23
N ILE A 355 -25.09 21.33 -22.16
CA ILE A 355 -23.69 21.68 -21.87
C ILE A 355 -23.51 23.17 -22.13
N GLU A 356 -23.29 23.96 -21.08
CA GLU A 356 -23.19 25.41 -21.14
C GLU A 356 -21.83 25.89 -20.62
N PHE A 357 -21.21 26.76 -21.39
CA PHE A 357 -20.01 27.50 -21.06
C PHE A 357 -20.36 28.98 -20.92
N ASN A 358 -19.97 29.59 -19.80
CA ASN A 358 -20.12 31.03 -19.55
C ASN A 358 -18.76 31.64 -19.16
N ASP A 359 -18.15 32.40 -20.06
CA ASP A 359 -16.86 33.08 -19.90
C ASP A 359 -15.72 32.18 -19.41
N VAL A 360 -15.70 30.94 -19.90
CA VAL A 360 -14.80 29.90 -19.41
C VAL A 360 -13.38 30.10 -19.94
N THR A 361 -12.41 30.10 -19.03
CA THR A 361 -10.99 30.07 -19.36
C THR A 361 -10.37 28.84 -18.73
N PHE A 362 -9.66 28.03 -19.51
CA PHE A 362 -9.01 26.82 -19.03
C PHE A 362 -7.60 26.65 -19.59
N SER A 363 -6.78 25.98 -18.80
CA SER A 363 -5.35 25.81 -19.02
C SER A 363 -4.96 24.34 -18.92
N ARG A 364 -3.79 24.01 -19.45
CA ARG A 364 -3.15 22.72 -19.17
C ARG A 364 -2.79 22.62 -17.69
N PRO A 365 -2.65 21.40 -17.14
CA PRO A 365 -2.04 21.19 -15.82
C PRO A 365 -0.65 21.84 -15.68
N THR A 366 0.05 22.06 -16.80
CA THR A 366 1.34 22.77 -16.86
C THR A 366 1.22 24.30 -16.73
N GLY A 367 0.01 24.86 -16.70
CA GLY A 367 -0.26 26.30 -16.56
C GLY A 367 -0.43 27.08 -17.88
N GLU A 368 -0.31 26.43 -19.03
CA GLU A 368 -0.48 27.06 -20.34
C GLU A 368 -1.98 27.24 -20.68
N ILE A 369 -2.42 28.49 -20.89
CA ILE A 369 -3.81 28.82 -21.25
C ILE A 369 -4.13 28.30 -22.65
N LEU A 370 -5.19 27.51 -22.77
CA LEU A 370 -5.63 26.92 -24.04
C LEU A 370 -6.74 27.69 -24.74
N VAL A 371 -7.72 28.17 -23.97
CA VAL A 371 -8.89 28.88 -24.47
C VAL A 371 -9.29 29.97 -23.48
N ARG A 372 -9.66 31.14 -23.98
CA ARG A 372 -10.06 32.32 -23.18
C ARG A 372 -11.52 32.68 -23.41
N ASN A 373 -12.21 33.03 -22.32
CA ASN A 373 -13.58 33.58 -22.30
C ASN A 373 -14.56 32.84 -23.25
N MET A 374 -14.57 31.51 -23.19
CA MET A 374 -15.44 30.68 -24.00
C MET A 374 -16.87 30.68 -23.47
N THR A 375 -17.80 31.09 -24.33
CA THR A 375 -19.23 31.16 -24.07
C THR A 375 -20.01 30.53 -25.21
N PHE A 376 -20.68 29.41 -24.94
CA PHE A 376 -21.59 28.72 -25.87
C PHE A 376 -22.45 27.67 -25.13
N SER A 377 -23.53 27.22 -25.75
CA SER A 377 -24.41 26.18 -25.21
C SER A 377 -24.69 25.09 -26.24
N ILE A 378 -24.68 23.84 -25.82
CA ILE A 378 -25.06 22.67 -26.62
C ILE A 378 -26.32 22.06 -25.99
N ASN A 379 -27.44 22.12 -26.71
CA ASN A 379 -28.68 21.46 -26.30
C ASN A 379 -28.75 20.04 -26.87
N LYS A 380 -29.76 19.29 -26.45
CA LYS A 380 -30.05 17.99 -27.04
C LYS A 380 -30.33 18.16 -28.54
N ASN A 381 -29.73 17.30 -29.36
CA ASN A 381 -29.72 17.33 -30.83
C ASN A 381 -28.80 18.38 -31.49
N ASP A 382 -28.15 19.25 -30.71
CA ASP A 382 -27.12 20.16 -31.24
C ASP A 382 -25.79 19.40 -31.39
N SER A 383 -25.63 18.62 -32.46
CA SER A 383 -24.37 17.91 -32.71
C SER A 383 -23.26 18.88 -33.13
N VAL A 384 -22.09 18.78 -32.51
CA VAL A 384 -20.96 19.71 -32.69
C VAL A 384 -19.71 18.98 -33.22
N PHE A 385 -19.16 19.45 -34.33
CA PHE A 385 -17.88 18.98 -34.85
C PHE A 385 -16.75 19.92 -34.42
N ILE A 386 -15.74 19.41 -33.74
CA ILE A 386 -14.63 20.21 -33.20
C ILE A 386 -13.40 20.08 -34.11
N THR A 387 -12.88 21.23 -34.56
CA THR A 387 -11.70 21.33 -35.43
C THR A 387 -10.67 22.32 -34.89
N GLY A 388 -9.44 22.27 -35.38
CA GLY A 388 -8.35 23.16 -34.98
C GLY A 388 -6.97 22.49 -35.02
N PRO A 389 -5.87 23.24 -34.92
CA PRO A 389 -4.51 22.69 -34.99
C PRO A 389 -4.21 21.74 -33.82
N SER A 390 -3.15 20.94 -33.95
CA SER A 390 -2.69 20.09 -32.85
C SER A 390 -2.29 20.94 -31.65
N GLY A 391 -2.65 20.49 -30.45
CA GLY A 391 -2.37 21.25 -29.21
C GLY A 391 -3.35 22.38 -28.89
N ALA A 392 -4.31 22.73 -29.77
CA ALA A 392 -5.28 23.81 -29.56
C ALA A 392 -6.28 23.61 -28.40
N GLY A 393 -6.23 22.47 -27.70
CA GLY A 393 -7.10 22.20 -26.54
C GLY A 393 -8.37 21.39 -26.84
N LYS A 394 -8.49 20.76 -28.03
CA LYS A 394 -9.65 19.93 -28.41
C LYS A 394 -9.96 18.83 -27.37
N SER A 395 -9.02 17.91 -27.14
CA SER A 395 -9.19 16.85 -26.13
C SER A 395 -9.23 17.39 -24.71
N SER A 396 -8.61 18.55 -24.45
CA SER A 396 -8.68 19.23 -23.15
C SER A 396 -10.09 19.75 -22.86
N LEU A 397 -10.83 20.19 -23.89
CA LEU A 397 -12.22 20.61 -23.75
C LEU A 397 -13.08 19.49 -23.15
N PHE A 398 -12.87 18.24 -23.56
CA PHE A 398 -13.61 17.10 -22.98
C PHE A 398 -13.28 16.86 -21.51
N ARG A 399 -12.00 17.02 -21.12
CA ARG A 399 -11.57 16.96 -19.71
C ARG A 399 -12.18 18.07 -18.88
N VAL A 400 -12.40 19.23 -19.47
CA VAL A 400 -13.04 20.39 -18.84
C VAL A 400 -14.56 20.19 -18.72
N ILE A 401 -15.24 19.69 -19.76
CA ILE A 401 -16.68 19.32 -19.70
C ILE A 401 -16.96 18.27 -18.62
N SER A 402 -16.06 17.29 -18.50
CA SER A 402 -16.14 16.23 -17.48
C SER A 402 -15.64 16.63 -16.11
N ARG A 403 -15.19 17.89 -15.93
CA ARG A 403 -14.63 18.41 -14.69
C ARG A 403 -13.43 17.62 -14.16
N LEU A 404 -12.70 16.94 -15.05
CA LEU A 404 -11.39 16.35 -14.76
C LEU A 404 -10.31 17.43 -14.67
N TRP A 405 -10.46 18.52 -15.44
CA TRP A 405 -9.57 19.68 -15.37
C TRP A 405 -10.28 20.88 -14.76
N PRO A 406 -9.63 21.61 -13.82
CA PRO A 406 -10.20 22.82 -13.25
C PRO A 406 -10.24 23.95 -14.28
N ILE A 407 -11.19 24.87 -14.12
CA ILE A 407 -11.28 26.12 -14.88
C ILE A 407 -10.67 27.27 -14.07
N GLU A 408 -10.03 28.23 -14.73
CA GLU A 408 -9.46 29.42 -14.08
C GLU A 408 -10.50 30.51 -13.85
N LYS A 409 -11.43 30.64 -14.79
CA LYS A 409 -12.48 31.67 -14.80
C LYS A 409 -13.73 31.12 -15.49
N GLY A 410 -14.89 31.65 -15.12
CA GLY A 410 -16.18 31.35 -15.73
C GLY A 410 -16.92 30.24 -15.03
N GLU A 411 -17.94 29.70 -15.70
CA GLU A 411 -18.79 28.63 -15.19
C GLU A 411 -19.13 27.61 -16.28
N ILE A 412 -19.10 26.33 -15.91
CA ILE A 412 -19.58 25.22 -16.74
C ILE A 412 -20.76 24.54 -16.07
N ARG A 413 -21.87 24.45 -16.80
CA ARG A 413 -23.01 23.61 -16.44
C ARG A 413 -23.10 22.46 -17.44
N SER A 414 -23.25 21.25 -16.95
CA SER A 414 -23.38 20.06 -17.79
C SER A 414 -24.23 19.01 -17.06
N PRO A 415 -24.81 18.07 -17.80
CA PRO A 415 -25.36 16.86 -17.20
C PRO A 415 -24.27 16.11 -16.42
N ARG A 416 -24.68 15.30 -15.43
CA ARG A 416 -23.73 14.44 -14.73
C ARG A 416 -23.15 13.42 -15.72
N PRO A 417 -21.87 13.04 -15.62
CA PRO A 417 -21.26 12.00 -16.46
C PRO A 417 -21.74 10.61 -16.03
N THR A 418 -23.05 10.37 -16.11
CA THR A 418 -23.65 9.05 -15.97
C THR A 418 -23.71 8.39 -17.35
N PRO A 419 -23.69 7.04 -17.44
CA PRO A 419 -23.76 6.35 -18.73
C PRO A 419 -24.99 6.70 -19.58
N SER A 420 -26.07 7.17 -18.96
CA SER A 420 -27.30 7.61 -19.62
C SER A 420 -27.30 9.08 -20.06
N ASP A 421 -26.48 9.93 -19.44
CA ASP A 421 -26.45 11.36 -19.74
C ASP A 421 -25.26 11.71 -20.64
N ILE A 422 -24.03 11.40 -20.22
CA ILE A 422 -22.82 11.71 -20.98
C ILE A 422 -21.87 10.51 -20.97
N LEU A 423 -21.54 9.99 -22.15
CA LEU A 423 -20.42 9.09 -22.34
C LEU A 423 -19.27 9.78 -23.07
N ILE A 424 -18.05 9.50 -22.62
CA ILE A 424 -16.83 10.10 -23.14
C ILE A 424 -15.91 8.98 -23.62
N PHE A 425 -15.44 9.12 -24.84
CA PHE A 425 -14.55 8.18 -25.48
C PHE A 425 -13.25 8.90 -25.85
N THR A 426 -12.14 8.37 -25.33
CA THR A 426 -10.80 8.81 -25.70
C THR A 426 -10.28 8.00 -26.88
N GLN A 427 -9.23 8.50 -27.53
CA GLN A 427 -8.57 7.83 -28.67
C GLN A 427 -8.17 6.37 -28.34
N ARG A 428 -7.76 6.12 -27.08
CA ARG A 428 -7.44 4.79 -26.54
C ARG A 428 -8.46 4.40 -25.47
N PRO A 429 -9.55 3.69 -25.83
CA PRO A 429 -10.57 3.33 -24.87
C PRO A 429 -10.03 2.36 -23.81
N TYR A 430 -10.52 2.52 -22.58
CA TYR A 430 -10.27 1.59 -21.48
C TYR A 430 -11.21 0.39 -21.57
N LEU A 431 -10.63 -0.80 -21.60
CA LEU A 431 -11.34 -2.07 -21.52
C LEU A 431 -11.06 -2.72 -20.15
N PRO A 432 -12.09 -2.88 -19.30
CA PRO A 432 -11.91 -3.47 -17.99
C PRO A 432 -11.49 -4.96 -18.09
N LEU A 433 -10.84 -5.47 -17.04
CA LEU A 433 -10.36 -6.86 -16.96
C LEU A 433 -11.49 -7.86 -16.64
N PHE A 434 -12.55 -7.85 -17.47
CA PHE A 434 -13.74 -8.69 -17.31
C PHE A 434 -14.13 -9.33 -18.66
N SER A 435 -15.32 -9.92 -18.78
CA SER A 435 -15.77 -10.49 -20.07
C SER A 435 -15.96 -9.41 -21.15
N LEU A 436 -16.10 -9.82 -22.41
CA LEU A 436 -16.44 -8.88 -23.49
C LEU A 436 -17.78 -8.19 -23.22
N TYR A 437 -18.76 -8.92 -22.68
CA TYR A 437 -20.04 -8.36 -22.28
C TYR A 437 -19.87 -7.28 -21.20
N ASP A 438 -19.02 -7.52 -20.20
CA ASP A 438 -18.70 -6.53 -19.17
C ASP A 438 -17.99 -5.29 -19.75
N CYS A 439 -17.17 -5.46 -20.79
CA CYS A 439 -16.57 -4.32 -21.50
C CYS A 439 -17.61 -3.42 -22.18
N VAL A 440 -18.69 -4.02 -22.72
CA VAL A 440 -19.79 -3.29 -23.37
C VAL A 440 -20.71 -2.62 -22.35
N THR A 441 -20.90 -3.22 -21.18
CA THR A 441 -21.87 -2.73 -20.18
C THR A 441 -21.23 -1.79 -19.16
N PHE A 442 -19.91 -1.72 -19.12
CA PHE A 442 -19.15 -0.77 -18.30
C PHE A 442 -19.61 0.69 -18.50
N PRO A 443 -19.76 1.49 -17.42
CA PRO A 443 -19.45 1.18 -16.02
C PRO A 443 -20.56 0.47 -15.24
N ASN A 444 -21.74 0.27 -15.82
CA ASN A 444 -22.87 -0.39 -15.18
C ASN A 444 -22.90 -1.89 -15.53
N ALA A 445 -22.03 -2.67 -14.89
CA ALA A 445 -22.07 -4.13 -14.94
C ALA A 445 -23.23 -4.69 -14.10
N SER A 446 -24.46 -4.27 -14.37
CA SER A 446 -25.63 -4.98 -13.84
C SER A 446 -25.68 -6.36 -14.47
N ALA A 447 -26.04 -7.39 -13.71
CA ALA A 447 -26.25 -8.74 -14.21
C ALA A 447 -27.38 -8.74 -15.26
N ILE A 448 -27.00 -8.55 -16.52
CA ILE A 448 -27.91 -8.60 -17.66
C ILE A 448 -28.29 -10.06 -17.87
N SER A 449 -29.58 -10.35 -17.81
CA SER A 449 -30.10 -11.70 -18.01
C SER A 449 -30.18 -12.09 -19.48
N ASP A 450 -30.18 -11.11 -20.40
CA ASP A 450 -30.33 -11.32 -21.83
C ASP A 450 -29.28 -10.53 -22.64
N TYR A 451 -28.38 -11.26 -23.30
CA TYR A 451 -27.32 -10.70 -24.14
C TYR A 451 -27.72 -10.49 -25.60
N THR A 452 -28.98 -10.76 -25.99
CA THR A 452 -29.43 -10.67 -27.40
C THR A 452 -29.21 -9.30 -28.02
N GLU A 453 -29.48 -8.22 -27.28
CA GLU A 453 -29.21 -6.85 -27.73
C GLU A 453 -27.71 -6.64 -27.96
N ILE A 454 -26.86 -7.05 -27.02
CA ILE A 454 -25.41 -6.91 -27.13
C ILE A 454 -24.87 -7.73 -28.29
N ASP A 455 -25.32 -8.96 -28.50
CA ASP A 455 -24.92 -9.79 -29.64
C ASP A 455 -25.30 -9.13 -30.98
N SER A 456 -26.47 -8.50 -31.07
CA SER A 456 -26.89 -7.76 -32.27
C SER A 456 -25.97 -6.57 -32.55
N ILE A 457 -25.60 -5.82 -31.50
CA ILE A 457 -24.65 -4.71 -31.57
C ILE A 457 -23.26 -5.19 -32.00
N LEU A 458 -22.76 -6.27 -31.40
CA LEU A 458 -21.45 -6.84 -31.73
C LEU A 458 -21.40 -7.39 -33.16
N ARG A 459 -22.51 -7.91 -33.70
CA ARG A 459 -22.61 -8.31 -35.11
C ARG A 459 -22.60 -7.11 -36.05
N PHE A 460 -23.34 -6.05 -35.72
CA PHE A 460 -23.33 -4.80 -36.49
C PHE A 460 -21.92 -4.19 -36.59
N LEU A 461 -21.16 -4.27 -35.49
CA LEU A 461 -19.78 -3.77 -35.41
C LEU A 461 -18.73 -4.77 -35.92
N GLU A 462 -19.16 -5.93 -36.42
CA GLU A 462 -18.32 -7.00 -36.96
C GLU A 462 -17.28 -7.54 -35.95
N ILE A 463 -17.59 -7.52 -34.65
CA ILE A 463 -16.68 -7.98 -33.56
C ILE A 463 -17.27 -9.12 -32.72
N HIS A 464 -18.40 -9.70 -33.13
CA HIS A 464 -19.04 -10.82 -32.42
C HIS A 464 -18.13 -12.05 -32.27
N TYR A 465 -17.13 -12.26 -33.14
CA TYR A 465 -16.18 -13.36 -32.98
C TYR A 465 -15.33 -13.26 -31.70
N LEU A 466 -15.22 -12.07 -31.11
CA LEU A 466 -14.49 -11.86 -29.86
C LEU A 466 -15.19 -12.45 -28.63
N VAL A 467 -16.50 -12.75 -28.71
CA VAL A 467 -17.27 -13.31 -27.59
C VAL A 467 -16.66 -14.61 -27.06
N ASN A 468 -16.11 -15.44 -27.95
CA ASN A 468 -15.53 -16.73 -27.59
C ASN A 468 -14.07 -16.64 -27.12
N ARG A 469 -13.47 -15.44 -27.11
CA ARG A 469 -12.08 -15.23 -26.72
C ARG A 469 -11.99 -15.14 -25.19
N PRO A 470 -10.99 -15.78 -24.54
CA PRO A 470 -10.80 -15.63 -23.10
C PRO A 470 -10.54 -14.17 -22.75
N PRO A 471 -10.98 -13.70 -21.57
CA PRO A 471 -10.87 -12.30 -21.14
C PRO A 471 -9.44 -11.82 -20.84
N GLU A 472 -8.42 -12.61 -21.21
CA GLU A 472 -7.04 -12.29 -20.93
C GLU A 472 -6.55 -11.14 -21.82
N ASN A 473 -6.28 -10.01 -21.18
CA ASN A 473 -5.61 -8.84 -21.74
C ASN A 473 -6.28 -8.21 -22.96
N TRP A 474 -7.59 -7.90 -22.91
CA TRP A 474 -8.26 -7.14 -23.99
C TRP A 474 -7.48 -5.91 -24.46
N GLN A 475 -6.85 -5.20 -23.52
CA GLN A 475 -6.07 -4.00 -23.81
C GLN A 475 -4.85 -4.27 -24.72
N GLN A 476 -4.21 -5.45 -24.61
CA GLN A 476 -3.03 -5.83 -25.41
C GLN A 476 -3.37 -6.78 -26.57
N GLY A 477 -4.42 -7.58 -26.43
CA GLY A 477 -4.78 -8.63 -27.39
C GLY A 477 -5.68 -8.17 -28.53
N LEU A 478 -6.30 -6.99 -28.42
CA LEU A 478 -7.15 -6.40 -29.45
C LEU A 478 -6.42 -5.32 -30.25
N SER A 479 -6.66 -5.32 -31.56
CA SER A 479 -6.25 -4.25 -32.45
C SER A 479 -6.88 -2.91 -32.05
N PRO A 480 -6.28 -1.76 -32.43
CA PRO A 480 -6.87 -0.45 -32.18
C PRO A 480 -8.33 -0.33 -32.68
N GLY A 481 -8.62 -0.86 -33.88
CA GLY A 481 -9.97 -0.86 -34.45
C GLY A 481 -10.96 -1.71 -33.65
N GLU A 482 -10.56 -2.90 -33.21
CA GLU A 482 -11.40 -3.73 -32.33
C GLU A 482 -11.69 -3.03 -31.00
N ARG A 483 -10.69 -2.40 -30.37
CA ARG A 483 -10.88 -1.66 -29.10
C ARG A 483 -11.88 -0.51 -29.26
N GLN A 484 -11.75 0.25 -30.35
CA GLN A 484 -12.71 1.32 -30.69
C GLN A 484 -14.10 0.77 -30.96
N ARG A 485 -14.24 -0.32 -31.72
CA ARG A 485 -15.54 -0.97 -31.96
C ARG A 485 -16.18 -1.46 -30.66
N VAL A 486 -15.43 -2.02 -29.71
CA VAL A 486 -15.98 -2.37 -28.37
C VAL A 486 -16.47 -1.12 -27.62
N ALA A 487 -15.75 0.00 -27.73
CA ALA A 487 -16.18 1.26 -27.16
C ALA A 487 -17.48 1.79 -27.83
N ILE A 488 -17.62 1.66 -29.15
CA ILE A 488 -18.86 1.99 -29.86
C ILE A 488 -20.00 1.03 -29.48
N ALA A 489 -19.71 -0.24 -29.21
CA ALA A 489 -20.72 -1.17 -28.69
C ALA A 489 -21.30 -0.66 -27.36
N ARG A 490 -20.43 -0.14 -26.47
CA ARG A 490 -20.83 0.52 -25.22
C ARG A 490 -21.70 1.76 -25.47
N LEU A 491 -21.40 2.55 -26.49
CA LEU A 491 -22.21 3.71 -26.89
C LEU A 491 -23.63 3.28 -27.30
N PHE A 492 -23.77 2.28 -28.17
CA PHE A 492 -25.06 1.79 -28.64
C PHE A 492 -25.87 1.08 -27.57
N PHE A 493 -25.20 0.41 -26.64
CA PHE A 493 -25.86 -0.21 -25.50
C PHE A 493 -26.40 0.85 -24.52
N SER A 494 -25.59 1.84 -24.16
CA SER A 494 -25.94 2.82 -23.13
C SER A 494 -26.89 3.92 -23.59
N LYS A 495 -26.88 4.25 -24.90
CA LYS A 495 -27.74 5.28 -25.53
C LYS A 495 -27.76 6.61 -24.75
N PRO A 496 -26.58 7.24 -24.51
CA PRO A 496 -26.50 8.46 -23.71
C PRO A 496 -27.15 9.65 -24.43
N LYS A 497 -27.54 10.69 -23.68
CA LYS A 497 -27.99 11.97 -24.28
C LYS A 497 -26.89 12.65 -25.09
N PHE A 498 -25.67 12.66 -24.57
CA PHE A 498 -24.48 13.23 -25.21
C PHE A 498 -23.35 12.19 -25.30
N ALA A 499 -22.67 12.17 -26.43
CA ALA A 499 -21.45 11.38 -26.63
C ALA A 499 -20.30 12.29 -27.07
N LEU A 500 -19.23 12.31 -26.28
CA LEU A 500 -18.00 13.05 -26.57
C LEU A 500 -16.99 12.07 -27.18
N LEU A 501 -16.66 12.23 -28.46
CA LEU A 501 -15.85 11.31 -29.25
C LEU A 501 -14.50 11.94 -29.60
N ASP A 502 -13.44 11.60 -28.87
CA ASP A 502 -12.08 12.15 -29.08
C ASP A 502 -11.29 11.16 -29.93
N GLU A 503 -11.37 11.33 -31.25
CA GLU A 503 -10.78 10.42 -32.23
C GLU A 503 -11.20 8.94 -32.04
N ALA A 504 -12.41 8.73 -31.50
CA ALA A 504 -12.91 7.43 -31.06
C ALA A 504 -13.14 6.42 -32.20
N THR A 505 -13.12 6.87 -33.46
CA THR A 505 -13.32 6.06 -34.67
C THR A 505 -12.12 6.09 -35.63
N SER A 506 -10.99 6.67 -35.22
CA SER A 506 -9.80 6.88 -36.06
C SER A 506 -9.17 5.62 -36.65
N ALA A 507 -9.40 4.45 -36.05
CA ALA A 507 -8.92 3.15 -36.51
C ALA A 507 -10.03 2.27 -37.11
N ILE A 508 -11.22 2.85 -37.36
CA ILE A 508 -12.37 2.17 -37.97
C ILE A 508 -12.41 2.50 -39.47
N PRO A 509 -12.69 1.52 -40.36
CA PRO A 509 -12.86 1.80 -41.79
C PRO A 509 -13.98 2.81 -42.05
N GLN A 510 -13.74 3.75 -42.96
CA GLN A 510 -14.64 4.88 -43.26
C GLN A 510 -16.09 4.46 -43.54
N VAL A 511 -16.31 3.36 -44.27
CA VAL A 511 -17.66 2.85 -44.57
C VAL A 511 -18.42 2.42 -43.30
N LEU A 512 -17.72 1.79 -42.35
CA LEU A 512 -18.32 1.40 -41.07
C LEU A 512 -18.46 2.60 -40.15
N GLU A 513 -17.51 3.55 -40.20
CA GLU A 513 -17.57 4.81 -39.46
C GLU A 513 -18.83 5.61 -39.83
N GLU A 514 -19.13 5.80 -41.11
CA GLU A 514 -20.35 6.50 -41.52
C GLU A 514 -21.62 5.82 -41.01
N LYS A 515 -21.70 4.48 -41.10
CA LYS A 515 -22.82 3.69 -40.54
C LYS A 515 -22.96 3.85 -39.03
N ILE A 516 -21.85 3.98 -38.31
CA ILE A 516 -21.86 4.18 -36.86
C ILE A 516 -22.48 5.53 -36.51
N PHE A 517 -22.11 6.60 -37.23
CA PHE A 517 -22.66 7.95 -37.02
C PHE A 517 -24.14 8.05 -37.42
N GLU A 518 -24.53 7.42 -38.55
CA GLU A 518 -25.94 7.27 -38.92
C GLU A 518 -26.72 6.59 -37.80
N LYS A 519 -26.22 5.45 -37.32
CA LYS A 519 -26.90 4.67 -36.27
C LYS A 519 -27.00 5.43 -34.95
N ALA A 520 -25.94 6.15 -34.56
CA ALA A 520 -25.95 6.96 -33.34
C ALA A 520 -26.99 8.09 -33.44
N THR A 521 -27.13 8.72 -34.62
CA THR A 521 -28.12 9.76 -34.87
C THR A 521 -29.55 9.20 -34.83
N GLU A 522 -29.78 8.02 -35.42
CA GLU A 522 -31.08 7.31 -35.32
C GLU A 522 -31.47 6.99 -33.88
N LEU A 523 -30.49 6.68 -33.02
CA LEU A 523 -30.69 6.42 -31.60
C LEU A 523 -30.93 7.70 -30.78
N GLY A 524 -30.89 8.89 -31.42
CA GLY A 524 -31.14 10.17 -30.76
C GLY A 524 -29.99 10.65 -29.88
N ILE A 525 -28.76 10.20 -30.15
CA ILE A 525 -27.56 10.57 -29.39
C ILE A 525 -27.01 11.89 -29.94
N THR A 526 -26.77 12.88 -29.06
CA THR A 526 -26.15 14.15 -29.45
C THR A 526 -24.63 13.97 -29.52
N LEU A 527 -24.06 14.09 -30.72
CA LEU A 527 -22.64 13.82 -30.97
C LEU A 527 -21.78 15.07 -30.87
N ILE A 528 -20.74 15.03 -30.04
CA ILE A 528 -19.70 16.06 -29.95
C ILE A 528 -18.38 15.38 -30.32
N THR A 529 -17.87 15.68 -31.51
CA THR A 529 -16.84 14.85 -32.15
C THR A 529 -15.59 15.64 -32.47
N ILE A 530 -14.44 15.11 -32.08
CA ILE A 530 -13.11 15.49 -32.57
C ILE A 530 -12.66 14.37 -33.51
N ALA A 531 -12.53 14.66 -34.80
CA ALA A 531 -12.07 13.68 -35.78
C ALA A 531 -11.27 14.33 -36.90
N HIS A 532 -10.41 13.54 -37.53
CA HIS A 532 -9.69 13.94 -38.74
C HIS A 532 -10.53 13.80 -40.01
N ASN A 533 -11.52 12.89 -40.01
CA ASN A 533 -12.39 12.67 -41.15
C ASN A 533 -13.43 13.79 -41.27
N LEU A 534 -13.19 14.71 -42.22
CA LEU A 534 -14.07 15.85 -42.47
C LEU A 534 -15.45 15.44 -43.02
N ASN A 535 -15.62 14.23 -43.57
CA ASN A 535 -16.92 13.76 -44.04
C ASN A 535 -17.93 13.64 -42.89
N LEU A 536 -17.45 13.48 -41.66
CA LEU A 536 -18.32 13.39 -40.48
C LEU A 536 -19.03 14.70 -40.17
N LYS A 537 -18.58 15.84 -40.72
CA LYS A 537 -19.27 17.14 -40.59
C LYS A 537 -20.73 17.08 -41.00
N LYS A 538 -21.10 16.20 -41.95
CA LYS A 538 -22.49 16.03 -42.40
C LYS A 538 -23.47 15.56 -41.31
N PHE A 539 -22.95 14.97 -40.23
CA PHE A 539 -23.73 14.51 -39.08
C PHE A 539 -23.81 15.56 -37.95
N HIS A 540 -23.19 16.73 -38.14
CA HIS A 540 -23.06 17.76 -37.12
C HIS A 540 -23.78 19.05 -37.53
N SER A 541 -24.58 19.60 -36.62
CA SER A 541 -25.29 20.86 -36.80
C SER A 541 -24.39 22.10 -36.72
N HIS A 542 -23.32 22.03 -35.92
CA HIS A 542 -22.41 23.14 -35.67
C HIS A 542 -20.95 22.71 -35.82
N ILE A 543 -20.09 23.68 -36.14
CA ILE A 543 -18.64 23.50 -36.19
C ILE A 543 -17.98 24.44 -35.18
N LEU A 544 -17.31 23.85 -34.17
CA LEU A 544 -16.48 24.59 -33.21
C LEU A 544 -15.02 24.53 -33.67
N GLU A 545 -14.46 25.66 -34.07
CA GLU A 545 -13.07 25.78 -34.49
C GLU A 545 -12.23 26.49 -33.42
N LEU A 546 -11.17 25.84 -32.97
CA LEU A 546 -10.19 26.40 -32.04
C LEU A 546 -8.99 26.89 -32.86
N ASP A 547 -8.54 28.13 -32.61
CA ASP A 547 -7.46 28.75 -33.39
C ASP A 547 -6.04 28.37 -32.92
N GLY A 548 -5.93 27.80 -31.71
CA GLY A 548 -4.65 27.45 -31.07
C GLY A 548 -3.90 28.63 -30.42
N ALA A 549 -4.44 29.84 -30.52
CA ALA A 549 -3.95 31.06 -29.88
C ALA A 549 -4.82 31.54 -28.71
N GLY A 550 -5.86 30.76 -28.37
CA GLY A 550 -6.76 31.01 -27.25
C GLY A 550 -8.14 31.52 -27.65
N GLY A 551 -8.40 31.69 -28.94
CA GLY A 551 -9.71 32.03 -29.50
C GLY A 551 -10.46 30.81 -30.04
N TYR A 552 -11.74 31.02 -30.30
CA TYR A 552 -12.63 30.02 -30.88
C TYR A 552 -13.71 30.68 -31.75
N THR A 553 -14.22 29.93 -32.71
CA THR A 553 -15.39 30.30 -33.54
C THR A 553 -16.39 29.15 -33.54
N LEU A 554 -17.68 29.48 -33.45
CA LEU A 554 -18.78 28.52 -33.54
C LEU A 554 -19.63 28.90 -34.75
N ASN A 555 -19.64 28.04 -35.77
CA ASN A 555 -20.37 28.22 -37.03
C ASN A 555 -21.57 27.28 -37.15
#